data_AF-A0A7Y2L3P6-F1
#
_entry.id   AF-A0A7Y2L3P6-F1
#
_cell.length_a   1.000
_cell.length_b   1.000
_cell.length_c   1.000
_cell.angle_alpha   90.00
_cell.angle_beta   90.00
_cell.angle_gamma   90.00
#
_symmetry.space_group_name_H-M   'P 1'
#
loop_
_entity.id
_entity.type
_entity.pdbx_description
1 polymer ?
#
loop_
_entity_poly.entity_id
_entity_poly.type
_entity_poly.pdbx_seq_one_letter_code
_entity_poly.pdbx_strand_id
1 'polypeptide(L)'
;MHSSDLSRHARQVLDVTQGRPQGCDPSIVRSWQRCLEDYHLDPAQTIAPTVLEHGRILEGRERLQQVLQIAGHEMNSLHQQLSGAGHAVLLTDARGVILNCVTAATERKVFERAGLWLGADWSEAREGTNGIGTCVVERQALTIHQDEHFRGRHTGLTCSASPVFDPQGELLAVLDVSSARHDV
;
A
#
# COMPACT_ATOMS: atom_id res chain seq x y z
N MET A 1 -18.28 -10.40 14.32
CA MET A 1 -17.54 -9.40 15.14
C MET A 1 -16.76 -8.37 14.32
N HIS A 2 -16.53 -8.52 13.00
CA HIS A 2 -15.71 -7.55 12.23
C HIS A 2 -16.36 -6.19 11.91
N SER A 3 -17.69 -6.10 11.81
CA SER A 3 -18.36 -4.86 11.41
C SER A 3 -18.24 -3.73 12.46
N SER A 4 -18.14 -4.06 13.75
CA SER A 4 -18.01 -3.07 14.82
C SER A 4 -16.64 -2.41 14.87
N ASP A 5 -15.58 -3.13 14.51
CA ASP A 5 -14.21 -2.60 14.52
C ASP A 5 -13.95 -1.71 13.29
N LEU A 6 -14.45 -2.11 12.11
CA LEU A 6 -14.46 -1.25 10.92
C LEU A 6 -15.22 0.07 11.16
N SER A 7 -16.37 -0.03 11.84
CA SER A 7 -17.17 1.15 12.20
C SER A 7 -16.48 2.04 13.23
N ARG A 8 -15.65 1.47 14.11
CA ARG A 8 -14.85 2.23 15.09
C ARG A 8 -13.71 2.97 14.40
N HIS A 9 -12.97 2.27 13.54
CA HIS A 9 -11.87 2.84 12.77
C HIS A 9 -12.33 4.00 11.89
N ALA A 10 -13.43 3.83 11.15
CA ALA A 10 -14.00 4.88 10.32
C ALA A 10 -14.33 6.16 11.13
N ARG A 11 -14.85 6.00 12.36
CA ARG A 11 -15.09 7.15 13.25
C ARG A 11 -13.80 7.83 13.68
N GLN A 12 -12.75 7.06 14.01
CA GLN A 12 -11.43 7.62 14.35
C GLN A 12 -10.88 8.47 13.21
N VAL A 13 -10.94 7.99 11.97
CA VAL A 13 -10.50 8.75 10.78
C VAL A 13 -11.27 10.07 10.65
N LEU A 14 -12.60 10.04 10.81
CA LEU A 14 -13.45 11.24 10.73
C LEU A 14 -13.20 12.21 11.89
N ASP A 15 -13.06 11.72 13.12
CA ASP A 15 -12.86 12.54 14.31
C ASP A 15 -11.49 13.26 14.27
N VAL A 16 -10.44 12.58 13.82
CA VAL A 16 -9.07 13.13 13.70
C VAL A 16 -8.99 14.18 12.59
N THR A 17 -9.76 14.03 11.51
CA THR A 17 -9.77 15.00 10.42
C THR A 17 -10.67 16.21 10.73
N GLN A 18 -11.65 16.07 11.62
CA GLN A 18 -12.58 17.14 12.05
C GLN A 18 -12.15 17.85 13.36
N GLY A 19 -11.13 17.36 14.08
CA GLY A 19 -10.69 17.89 15.39
C GLY A 19 -9.23 17.57 15.74
N ARG A 20 -8.68 18.17 16.80
CA ARG A 20 -7.23 18.15 17.13
C ARG A 20 -6.63 16.72 17.08
N PRO A 21 -5.65 16.44 16.21
CA PRO A 21 -4.97 15.14 16.16
C PRO A 21 -4.08 15.00 17.39
N GLN A 22 -4.57 14.36 18.45
CA GLN A 22 -3.73 14.04 19.61
C GLN A 22 -3.07 12.68 19.39
N GLY A 23 -1.77 12.71 19.07
CA GLY A 23 -0.93 11.50 18.99
C GLY A 23 -0.83 10.84 17.60
N CYS A 24 -1.47 11.38 16.57
CA CYS A 24 -1.36 10.89 15.19
C CYS A 24 -0.27 11.67 14.43
N ASP A 25 0.53 10.99 13.61
CA ASP A 25 1.57 11.62 12.80
C ASP A 25 0.94 12.64 11.83
N PRO A 26 1.46 13.88 11.74
CA PRO A 26 0.93 14.90 10.84
C PRO A 26 0.85 14.48 9.36
N SER A 27 1.72 13.58 8.91
CA SER A 27 1.68 13.02 7.54
C SER A 27 0.45 12.15 7.31
N ILE A 28 0.08 11.32 8.29
CA ILE A 28 -1.11 10.47 8.25
C ILE A 28 -2.36 11.34 8.24
N VAL A 29 -2.42 12.36 9.09
CA VAL A 29 -3.56 13.30 9.13
C VAL A 29 -3.74 13.99 7.78
N ARG A 30 -2.66 14.48 7.16
CA ARG A 30 -2.71 15.09 5.82
C ARG A 30 -3.22 14.11 4.76
N SER A 31 -2.77 12.86 4.81
CA SER A 31 -3.23 11.82 3.87
C SER A 31 -4.71 11.49 4.08
N TRP A 32 -5.18 11.37 5.32
CA TRP A 32 -6.60 11.17 5.61
C TRP A 32 -7.47 12.34 5.14
N GLN A 33 -6.98 13.58 5.29
CA GLN A 33 -7.66 14.76 4.76
C GLN A 33 -7.79 14.69 3.24
N ARG A 34 -6.72 14.40 2.50
CA ARG A 34 -6.79 14.19 1.03
C ARG A 34 -7.80 13.09 0.66
N CYS A 35 -7.79 11.98 1.39
CA CYS A 35 -8.71 10.87 1.14
C CYS A 35 -10.18 11.28 1.26
N LEU A 36 -10.53 12.11 2.25
CA LEU A 36 -11.90 12.59 2.47
C LEU A 36 -12.27 13.75 1.54
N GLU A 37 -11.37 14.73 1.41
CA GLU A 37 -11.67 16.02 0.78
C GLU A 37 -11.41 16.01 -0.73
N ASP A 38 -10.33 15.38 -1.19
CA ASP A 38 -9.95 15.38 -2.61
C ASP A 38 -10.46 14.14 -3.34
N TYR A 39 -10.40 12.97 -2.68
CA TYR A 39 -10.78 11.68 -3.28
C TYR A 39 -12.19 11.23 -2.91
N HIS A 40 -12.82 11.88 -1.93
CA HIS A 40 -14.17 11.58 -1.45
C HIS A 40 -14.37 10.10 -1.08
N LEU A 41 -13.37 9.50 -0.45
CA LEU A 41 -13.40 8.11 -0.02
C LEU A 41 -14.13 7.96 1.31
N ASP A 42 -14.84 6.85 1.45
CA ASP A 42 -15.44 6.42 2.72
C ASP A 42 -14.53 5.40 3.42
N PRO A 43 -14.01 5.69 4.65
CA PRO A 43 -13.13 4.78 5.37
C PRO A 43 -13.83 3.49 5.84
N ALA A 44 -15.17 3.46 5.92
CA ALA A 44 -15.96 2.28 6.25
C ALA A 44 -16.25 1.39 5.02
N GLN A 45 -16.08 1.93 3.82
CA GLN A 45 -16.41 1.21 2.59
C GLN A 45 -15.46 0.02 2.39
N THR A 46 -16.06 -1.17 2.28
CA THR A 46 -15.36 -2.42 1.99
C THR A 46 -15.64 -2.83 0.56
N ILE A 47 -14.76 -2.43 -0.35
CA ILE A 47 -14.78 -2.86 -1.77
C ILE A 47 -13.52 -3.67 -2.09
N ALA A 48 -13.59 -4.51 -3.11
CA ALA A 48 -12.39 -5.18 -3.63
C ALA A 48 -11.51 -4.14 -4.37
N PRO A 49 -10.17 -4.28 -4.35
CA PRO A 49 -9.29 -3.39 -5.09
C PRO A 49 -9.59 -3.45 -6.58
N THR A 50 -9.41 -2.32 -7.25
CA THR A 50 -9.46 -2.29 -8.71
C THR A 50 -8.26 -3.04 -9.27
N VAL A 51 -8.50 -3.98 -10.18
CA VAL A 51 -7.44 -4.78 -10.83
C VAL A 51 -7.43 -4.46 -12.31
N LEU A 52 -6.26 -4.09 -12.82
CA LEU A 52 -6.09 -3.77 -14.23
C LEU A 52 -6.24 -5.02 -15.09
N GLU A 53 -6.75 -4.83 -16.31
CA GLU A 53 -6.77 -5.88 -17.32
C GLU A 53 -5.36 -6.32 -17.71
N HIS A 54 -5.24 -7.58 -18.13
CA HIS A 54 -3.94 -8.21 -18.40
C HIS A 54 -3.06 -7.42 -19.38
N GLY A 55 -3.64 -6.87 -20.46
CA GLY A 55 -2.89 -6.07 -21.44
C GLY A 55 -2.23 -4.84 -20.80
N ARG A 56 -2.92 -4.15 -19.89
CA ARG A 56 -2.40 -2.97 -19.19
C ARG A 56 -1.30 -3.31 -18.20
N ILE A 57 -1.37 -4.50 -17.59
CA ILE A 57 -0.29 -5.03 -16.75
C ILE A 57 0.96 -5.30 -17.60
N LEU A 58 0.79 -5.93 -18.77
CA LEU A 58 1.91 -6.20 -19.68
C LEU A 58 2.57 -4.91 -20.18
N GLU A 59 1.79 -3.91 -20.60
CA GLU A 59 2.31 -2.59 -20.99
C GLU A 59 3.10 -1.92 -19.85
N GLY A 60 2.60 -2.00 -18.61
CA GLY A 60 3.31 -1.48 -17.44
C GLY A 60 4.64 -2.21 -17.19
N ARG A 61 4.63 -3.54 -17.30
CA ARG A 61 5.82 -4.38 -17.13
C ARG A 61 6.85 -4.17 -18.24
N GLU A 62 6.41 -3.95 -19.47
CA GLU A 62 7.29 -3.62 -20.60
C GLU A 62 7.98 -2.28 -20.37
N ARG A 63 7.22 -1.24 -19.99
CA ARG A 63 7.77 0.09 -19.68
C ARG A 63 8.82 0.05 -18.56
N LEU A 64 8.61 -0.78 -17.56
CA LEU A 64 9.50 -0.93 -16.40
C LEU A 64 10.39 -2.18 -16.49
N GLN A 65 10.59 -2.75 -17.68
CA GLN A 65 11.29 -4.03 -17.84
C GLN A 65 12.69 -4.01 -17.20
N GLN A 66 13.47 -2.95 -17.41
CA GLN A 66 14.82 -2.83 -16.84
C GLN A 66 14.78 -2.76 -15.30
N VAL A 67 13.87 -1.96 -14.75
CA VAL A 67 13.68 -1.85 -13.29
C VAL A 67 13.27 -3.20 -12.69
N LEU A 68 12.32 -3.90 -13.31
CA LEU A 68 11.86 -5.22 -12.88
C LEU A 68 12.97 -6.27 -12.92
N GLN A 69 13.83 -6.23 -13.94
CA GLN A 69 14.98 -7.13 -14.06
C GLN A 69 16.01 -6.88 -12.95
N ILE A 70 16.37 -5.63 -12.69
CA ILE A 70 17.33 -5.25 -11.65
C ILE A 70 16.76 -5.57 -10.26
N ALA A 71 15.53 -5.13 -9.99
CA ALA A 71 14.87 -5.31 -8.70
C ALA A 71 14.59 -6.78 -8.38
N GLY A 72 14.47 -7.65 -9.39
CA GLY A 72 14.11 -9.06 -9.19
C GLY A 72 15.02 -9.78 -8.20
N HIS A 73 16.34 -9.60 -8.28
CA HIS A 73 17.27 -10.22 -7.33
C HIS A 73 17.13 -9.61 -5.92
N GLU A 74 17.11 -8.28 -5.84
CA GLU A 74 17.04 -7.54 -4.57
C GLU A 74 15.73 -7.81 -3.81
N MET A 75 14.61 -7.90 -4.51
CA MET A 75 13.31 -8.24 -3.91
C MET A 75 13.33 -9.66 -3.30
N ASN A 76 13.95 -10.63 -3.98
CA ASN A 76 14.08 -11.98 -3.45
C ASN A 76 15.04 -12.02 -2.24
N SER A 77 16.16 -11.31 -2.32
CA SER A 77 17.12 -11.18 -1.22
C SER A 77 16.47 -10.54 0.01
N LEU A 78 15.74 -9.44 -0.18
CA LEU A 78 15.00 -8.76 0.89
C LEU A 78 13.95 -9.66 1.52
N HIS A 79 13.15 -10.37 0.72
CA HIS A 79 12.18 -11.33 1.23
C HIS A 79 12.85 -12.47 2.04
N GLN A 80 14.02 -12.94 1.63
CA GLN A 80 14.77 -13.95 2.38
C GLN A 80 15.34 -13.42 3.70
N GLN A 81 15.83 -12.18 3.73
CA GLN A 81 16.31 -11.54 4.96
C GLN A 81 15.19 -11.33 5.99
N LEU A 82 13.96 -11.10 5.50
CA LEU A 82 12.75 -10.97 6.30
C LEU A 82 12.04 -12.33 6.53
N SER A 83 12.67 -13.45 6.16
CA SER A 83 12.04 -14.77 6.26
C SER A 83 11.63 -15.11 7.70
N GLY A 84 10.45 -15.70 7.85
CA GLY A 84 9.82 -15.97 9.14
C GLY A 84 8.99 -14.80 9.71
N ALA A 85 9.08 -13.61 9.12
CA ALA A 85 8.29 -12.45 9.52
C ALA A 85 6.91 -12.39 8.84
N GLY A 86 6.65 -13.18 7.80
CA GLY A 86 5.35 -13.28 7.14
C GLY A 86 4.98 -12.04 6.34
N HIS A 87 5.73 -11.78 5.27
CA HIS A 87 5.75 -10.52 4.53
C HIS A 87 5.62 -10.75 3.01
N ALA A 88 5.12 -9.75 2.30
CA ALA A 88 5.19 -9.66 0.85
C ALA A 88 6.09 -8.49 0.46
N VAL A 89 6.95 -8.69 -0.54
CA VAL A 89 7.73 -7.63 -1.17
C VAL A 89 7.11 -7.34 -2.53
N LEU A 90 6.69 -6.11 -2.74
CA LEU A 90 5.94 -5.65 -3.89
C LEU A 90 6.72 -4.57 -4.63
N LEU A 91 6.59 -4.55 -5.95
CA LEU A 91 7.09 -3.45 -6.77
C LEU A 91 5.96 -2.96 -7.67
N THR A 92 5.72 -1.65 -7.65
CA THR A 92 4.65 -1.01 -8.41
C THR A 92 5.17 -0.14 -9.53
N ASP A 93 4.29 0.32 -10.42
CA ASP A 93 4.59 1.50 -11.24
C ASP A 93 4.42 2.79 -10.42
N ALA A 94 4.77 3.93 -11.03
CA ALA A 94 4.63 5.27 -10.44
C ALA A 94 3.18 5.70 -10.14
N ARG A 95 2.18 4.89 -10.52
CA ARG A 95 0.76 5.13 -10.21
C ARG A 95 0.28 4.23 -9.06
N GLY A 96 1.14 3.38 -8.51
CA GLY A 96 0.78 2.46 -7.43
C GLY A 96 0.15 1.15 -7.92
N VAL A 97 0.28 0.80 -9.21
CA VAL A 97 -0.18 -0.51 -9.71
C VAL A 97 0.88 -1.56 -9.46
N ILE A 98 0.53 -2.64 -8.76
CA ILE A 98 1.47 -3.74 -8.47
C ILE A 98 1.89 -4.44 -9.76
N LEU A 99 3.19 -4.46 -10.06
CA LEU A 99 3.77 -5.11 -11.23
C LEU A 99 4.62 -6.32 -10.89
N ASN A 100 5.07 -6.49 -9.64
CA ASN A 100 5.77 -7.68 -9.19
C ASN A 100 5.46 -7.96 -7.71
N CYS A 101 5.44 -9.24 -7.34
CA CYS A 101 5.17 -9.69 -5.98
C CYS A 101 6.05 -10.90 -5.64
N VAL A 102 6.77 -10.80 -4.52
CA VAL A 102 7.55 -11.88 -3.92
C VAL A 102 6.98 -12.17 -2.54
N THR A 103 6.47 -13.38 -2.34
CA THR A 103 5.89 -13.83 -1.06
C THR A 103 6.00 -15.35 -0.96
N ALA A 104 6.03 -15.88 0.27
CA ALA A 104 6.00 -17.32 0.51
C ALA A 104 4.68 -17.94 0.00
N ALA A 105 4.75 -19.15 -0.57
CA ALA A 105 3.57 -19.85 -1.09
C ALA A 105 2.49 -20.09 -0.02
N THR A 106 2.90 -20.28 1.23
CA THR A 106 2.03 -20.45 2.41
C THR A 106 1.25 -19.18 2.77
N GLU A 107 1.78 -18.01 2.40
CA GLU A 107 1.26 -16.68 2.80
C GLU A 107 0.54 -15.97 1.65
N ARG A 108 0.75 -16.42 0.41
CA ARG A 108 0.11 -15.87 -0.79
C ARG A 108 -1.39 -15.60 -0.60
N LYS A 109 -2.14 -16.56 -0.05
CA LYS A 109 -3.60 -16.41 0.17
C LYS A 109 -3.96 -15.33 1.18
N VAL A 110 -3.07 -15.00 2.12
CA VAL A 110 -3.28 -13.94 3.11
C VAL A 110 -3.18 -12.59 2.41
N PHE A 111 -2.08 -12.37 1.69
CA PHE A 111 -1.86 -11.12 0.95
C PHE A 111 -2.82 -10.93 -0.22
N GLU A 112 -3.18 -11.99 -0.92
CA GLU A 112 -4.25 -11.95 -1.92
C GLU A 112 -5.57 -11.51 -1.28
N ARG A 113 -5.98 -12.07 -0.14
CA ARG A 113 -7.20 -11.61 0.55
C ARG A 113 -7.14 -10.14 0.98
N ALA A 114 -5.95 -9.64 1.30
CA ALA A 114 -5.74 -8.21 1.59
C ALA A 114 -5.78 -7.33 0.32
N GLY A 115 -5.68 -7.93 -0.88
CA GLY A 115 -5.71 -7.22 -2.16
C GLY A 115 -4.34 -6.97 -2.79
N LEU A 116 -3.28 -7.55 -2.23
CA LEU A 116 -1.89 -7.36 -2.67
C LEU A 116 -1.52 -8.44 -3.70
N TRP A 117 -2.00 -8.26 -4.93
CA TRP A 117 -1.67 -9.13 -6.06
C TRP A 117 -1.37 -8.32 -7.32
N LEU A 118 -0.82 -9.01 -8.33
CA LEU A 118 -0.44 -8.41 -9.60
C LEU A 118 -1.61 -7.66 -10.26
N GLY A 119 -1.36 -6.41 -10.64
CA GLY A 119 -2.32 -5.54 -11.32
C GLY A 119 -3.30 -4.80 -10.41
N ALA A 120 -3.27 -5.01 -9.09
CA ALA A 120 -4.08 -4.22 -8.16
C ALA A 120 -3.58 -2.76 -8.13
N ASP A 121 -4.51 -1.81 -8.21
CA ASP A 121 -4.27 -0.37 -8.05
C ASP A 121 -4.36 0.00 -6.57
N TRP A 122 -3.21 0.30 -5.97
CA TRP A 122 -3.06 0.74 -4.59
C TRP A 122 -2.79 2.24 -4.46
N SER A 123 -3.13 3.02 -5.48
CA SER A 123 -3.07 4.49 -5.37
C SER A 123 -3.88 4.99 -4.18
N GLU A 124 -3.43 6.10 -3.59
CA GLU A 124 -4.12 6.73 -2.46
C GLU A 124 -5.56 7.11 -2.83
N ALA A 125 -5.80 7.49 -4.09
CA ALA A 125 -7.11 7.81 -4.63
C ALA A 125 -8.07 6.60 -4.74
N ARG A 126 -7.57 5.36 -4.61
CA ARG A 126 -8.39 4.14 -4.67
C ARG A 126 -8.51 3.47 -3.32
N GLU A 127 -7.37 3.21 -2.67
CA GLU A 127 -7.30 2.45 -1.43
C GLU A 127 -7.20 3.33 -0.17
N GLY A 128 -7.14 4.66 -0.35
CA GLY A 128 -6.88 5.61 0.72
C GLY A 128 -5.43 5.54 1.19
N THR A 129 -5.13 6.13 2.35
CA THR A 129 -3.82 6.03 3.00
C THR A 129 -3.39 4.58 3.16
N ASN A 130 -2.29 4.24 2.48
CA ASN A 130 -1.63 2.94 2.47
C ASN A 130 -0.15 3.14 2.10
N GLY A 131 0.71 2.13 2.32
CA GLY A 131 2.16 2.26 2.04
C GLY A 131 2.48 2.71 0.62
N ILE A 132 1.93 2.01 -0.39
CA ILE A 132 2.19 2.25 -1.81
C ILE A 132 1.68 3.64 -2.23
N GLY A 133 0.39 3.89 -2.08
CA GLY A 133 -0.27 5.10 -2.58
C GLY A 133 0.25 6.37 -1.92
N THR A 134 0.44 6.33 -0.60
CA THR A 134 0.94 7.50 0.15
C THR A 134 2.40 7.76 -0.23
N CYS A 135 3.21 6.72 -0.46
CA CYS A 135 4.60 6.88 -0.92
C CYS A 135 4.68 7.52 -2.31
N VAL A 136 3.75 7.18 -3.22
CA VAL A 136 3.63 7.85 -4.53
C VAL A 136 3.39 9.35 -4.36
N VAL A 137 2.48 9.74 -3.45
CA VAL A 137 2.10 11.14 -3.24
C VAL A 137 3.19 11.92 -2.51
N GLU A 138 3.73 11.37 -1.43
CA GLU A 138 4.72 12.06 -0.59
C GLU A 138 6.14 12.00 -1.18
N ARG A 139 6.41 11.13 -2.18
CA ARG A 139 7.71 10.93 -2.83
C ARG A 139 8.85 10.74 -1.82
N GLN A 140 8.58 10.05 -0.72
CA GLN A 140 9.55 9.74 0.33
C GLN A 140 9.26 8.37 0.95
N ALA A 141 10.28 7.76 1.55
CA ALA A 141 10.11 6.52 2.28
C ALA A 141 9.24 6.75 3.53
N LEU A 142 8.32 5.81 3.80
CA LEU A 142 7.38 5.91 4.91
C LEU A 142 6.92 4.52 5.36
N THR A 143 6.31 4.49 6.54
CA THR A 143 5.59 3.34 7.06
C THR A 143 4.15 3.76 7.34
N ILE A 144 3.19 2.94 6.92
CA ILE A 144 1.79 3.01 7.33
C ILE A 144 1.52 1.78 8.19
N HIS A 145 1.37 1.99 9.47
CA HIS A 145 1.21 0.96 10.48
C HIS A 145 -0.27 0.78 10.85
N GLN A 146 -0.81 -0.41 10.59
CA GLN A 146 -2.13 -0.85 11.09
C GLN A 146 -3.24 0.21 10.92
N ASP A 147 -3.71 0.80 12.03
CA ASP A 147 -4.78 1.80 12.08
C ASP A 147 -4.40 3.17 11.50
N GLU A 148 -3.19 3.32 10.95
CA GLU A 148 -2.85 4.45 10.07
C GLU A 148 -3.43 4.28 8.66
N HIS A 149 -3.78 3.06 8.26
CA HIS A 149 -4.47 2.83 6.99
C HIS A 149 -5.84 3.53 6.99
N PHE A 150 -6.17 4.18 5.88
CA PHE A 150 -7.45 4.90 5.78
C PHE A 150 -8.64 3.95 5.80
N ARG A 151 -8.59 2.88 4.99
CA ARG A 151 -9.66 1.88 4.93
C ARG A 151 -9.52 0.89 6.08
N GLY A 152 -10.59 0.71 6.84
CA GLY A 152 -10.62 -0.23 7.97
C GLY A 152 -10.28 -1.68 7.59
N ARG A 153 -10.51 -2.09 6.34
CA ARG A 153 -10.20 -3.45 5.86
C ARG A 153 -8.69 -3.74 5.81
N HIS A 154 -7.86 -2.69 5.79
CA HIS A 154 -6.40 -2.78 5.66
C HIS A 154 -5.66 -2.64 6.99
N THR A 155 -6.37 -2.43 8.10
CA THR A 155 -5.74 -2.18 9.42
C THR A 155 -5.02 -3.40 9.99
N GLY A 156 -5.16 -4.58 9.38
CA GLY A 156 -4.34 -5.75 9.68
C GLY A 156 -2.98 -5.76 8.97
N LEU A 157 -2.65 -4.71 8.21
CA LEU A 157 -1.39 -4.58 7.49
C LEU A 157 -0.49 -3.52 8.14
N THR A 158 0.80 -3.80 8.12
CA THR A 158 1.85 -2.79 8.29
C THR A 158 2.67 -2.75 7.01
N CYS A 159 2.73 -1.60 6.37
CA CYS A 159 3.37 -1.41 5.07
C CYS A 159 4.55 -0.44 5.21
N SER A 160 5.73 -0.83 4.74
CA SER A 160 6.88 0.06 4.62
C SER A 160 7.27 0.21 3.15
N ALA A 161 7.20 1.44 2.66
CA ALA A 161 7.34 1.74 1.24
C ALA A 161 8.48 2.74 1.00
N SER A 162 9.17 2.57 -0.12
CA SER A 162 10.25 3.44 -0.56
C SER A 162 10.12 3.77 -2.05
N PRO A 163 10.22 5.06 -2.44
CA PRO A 163 10.13 5.47 -3.83
C PRO A 163 11.42 5.12 -4.59
N VAL A 164 11.26 4.73 -5.85
CA VAL A 164 12.37 4.52 -6.80
C VAL A 164 12.28 5.60 -7.87
N PHE A 165 13.35 6.39 -8.01
CA PHE A 165 13.42 7.49 -8.96
C PHE A 165 14.31 7.17 -10.17
N ASP A 166 14.03 7.80 -11.30
CA ASP A 166 14.93 7.85 -12.44
C ASP A 166 16.07 8.86 -12.20
N PRO A 167 17.10 8.90 -13.08
CA PRO A 167 18.20 9.87 -12.96
C PRO A 167 17.79 11.34 -13.07
N GLN A 168 16.58 11.64 -13.54
CA GLN A 168 16.01 12.98 -13.64
C GLN A 168 15.25 13.38 -12.36
N GLY A 169 15.07 12.44 -11.42
CA GLY A 169 14.36 12.63 -10.17
C GLY A 169 12.87 12.32 -10.26
N GLU A 170 12.38 11.77 -11.39
CA GLU A 170 10.99 11.38 -11.54
C GLU A 170 10.70 10.00 -10.95
N LEU A 171 9.53 9.87 -10.34
CA LEU A 171 9.12 8.62 -9.73
C LEU A 171 8.90 7.55 -10.81
N LEU A 172 9.62 6.44 -10.72
CA LEU A 172 9.47 5.28 -11.60
C LEU A 172 8.56 4.21 -11.00
N ALA A 173 8.74 3.95 -9.70
CA ALA A 173 8.15 2.81 -9.01
C ALA A 173 8.13 3.05 -7.49
N VAL A 174 7.40 2.20 -6.78
CA VAL A 174 7.48 2.08 -5.32
C VAL A 174 7.83 0.64 -4.98
N LEU A 175 8.86 0.46 -4.14
CA LEU A 175 9.17 -0.80 -3.47
C LEU A 175 8.45 -0.82 -2.13
N ASP A 176 7.59 -1.80 -1.90
CA ASP A 176 6.80 -1.93 -0.67
C ASP A 176 7.06 -3.28 0.00
N VAL A 177 7.13 -3.28 1.32
CA VAL A 177 7.13 -4.48 2.16
C VAL A 177 5.91 -4.42 3.05
N SER A 178 5.02 -5.40 2.87
CA SER A 178 3.78 -5.51 3.61
C SER A 178 3.79 -6.72 4.55
N SER A 179 3.54 -6.50 5.84
CA SER A 179 3.30 -7.53 6.85
C SER A 179 1.79 -7.67 7.09
N ALA A 180 1.31 -8.90 7.25
CA ALA A 180 -0.07 -9.19 7.65
C ALA A 180 -0.17 -9.76 9.08
N ARG A 181 0.81 -9.47 9.93
CA ARG A 181 0.83 -9.89 11.33
C ARG A 181 0.54 -8.71 12.26
N HIS A 182 -0.08 -9.02 13.39
CA HIS A 182 -0.44 -8.04 14.41
C HIS A 182 0.69 -7.77 15.43
N ASP A 183 1.79 -8.52 15.38
CA ASP A 183 2.95 -8.41 16.28
C ASP A 183 4.11 -7.57 15.69
N VAL A 184 3.87 -6.95 14.53
CA VAL A 184 4.79 -6.03 13.83
C VAL A 184 4.29 -4.61 13.98
#